data_AF-A0A9D8BPE7-F1
#
_entry.id   AF-A0A9D8BPE7-F1
#
_cell.length_a   1.000
_cell.length_b   1.000
_cell.length_c   1.000
_cell.angle_alpha   90.00
_cell.angle_beta   90.00
_cell.angle_gamma   90.00
#
_symmetry.space_group_name_H-M   'P 1'
#
loop_
_entity.id
_entity.type
_entity.pdbx_description
1 polymer ?
#
loop_
_entity_poly.entity_id
_entity_poly.type
_entity_poly.pdbx_seq_one_letter_code
_entity_poly.pdbx_strand_id
1 'polypeptide(L)'
;MVLVRYLIVFAILSSATLSQAYDVLFEGESLYHHVRVTEEEGFRNLAFDRTRGTQSTVKVSDPIFLYYVYTRLAFAGLAFCENPQDVLFVGLGGGSMPRFFRHHYPEADIDIVEIDPMVVEVARKYFFFSKEGEDPRMRVFVNDGRVFLRKTDKKY
;
A
#
# COMPACT_ATOMS: atom_id res chain seq x y z
N MET A 1 37.42 60.82 -21.37
CA MET A 1 36.96 60.87 -19.96
C MET A 1 35.73 59.96 -19.86
N VAL A 2 35.93 58.81 -19.22
CA VAL A 2 34.96 57.81 -18.68
C VAL A 2 33.81 57.31 -19.58
N LEU A 3 34.02 56.11 -20.14
CA LEU A 3 32.99 55.24 -20.74
C LEU A 3 32.39 54.38 -19.61
N VAL A 4 31.13 54.61 -19.23
CA VAL A 4 30.42 53.81 -18.20
C VAL A 4 29.88 52.53 -18.83
N ARG A 5 30.51 51.39 -18.54
CA ARG A 5 30.05 50.05 -18.91
C ARG A 5 28.96 49.61 -17.92
N TYR A 6 27.71 49.53 -18.37
CA TYR A 6 26.66 48.83 -17.64
C TYR A 6 26.81 47.32 -17.90
N LEU A 7 27.36 46.58 -16.93
CA LEU A 7 27.27 45.12 -16.90
C LEU A 7 25.97 44.75 -16.17
N ILE A 8 24.92 44.43 -16.93
CA ILE A 8 23.71 43.78 -16.40
C ILE A 8 24.03 42.29 -16.29
N VAL A 9 24.34 41.84 -15.07
CA VAL A 9 24.45 40.41 -14.76
C VAL A 9 23.04 39.86 -14.63
N PHE A 10 22.55 39.19 -15.67
CA PHE A 10 21.37 38.33 -15.57
C PHE A 10 21.75 37.11 -14.74
N ALA A 11 21.40 37.13 -13.44
CA ALA A 11 21.41 35.94 -12.62
C ALA A 11 20.27 35.02 -13.12
N ILE A 12 20.63 34.03 -13.92
CA ILE A 12 19.74 32.92 -14.24
C ILE A 12 19.58 32.12 -12.94
N LEU A 13 18.53 32.42 -12.16
CA LEU A 13 18.02 31.50 -11.17
C LEU A 13 17.45 30.32 -11.95
N SER A 14 18.28 29.32 -12.23
CA SER A 14 17.79 28.02 -12.66
C SER A 14 17.01 27.45 -11.49
N SER A 15 15.69 27.53 -11.55
CA SER A 15 14.81 26.67 -10.76
C SER A 15 15.07 25.25 -11.21
N ALA A 16 16.14 24.63 -10.70
CA ALA A 16 16.23 23.20 -10.66
C ALA A 16 15.07 22.78 -9.76
N THR A 17 13.95 22.41 -10.38
CA THR A 17 12.95 21.60 -9.70
C THR A 17 13.74 20.43 -9.13
N LEU A 18 13.90 20.36 -7.80
CA LEU A 18 14.30 19.12 -7.16
C LEU A 18 13.24 18.12 -7.61
N SER A 19 13.56 17.31 -8.61
CA SER A 19 12.85 16.06 -8.80
C SER A 19 13.13 15.31 -7.52
N GLN A 20 12.13 15.23 -6.66
CA GLN A 20 12.20 14.45 -5.44
C GLN A 20 12.64 13.04 -5.86
N ALA A 21 13.83 12.63 -5.40
CA ALA A 21 14.48 11.42 -5.85
C ALA A 21 13.82 10.24 -5.13
N TYR A 22 12.76 9.69 -5.73
CA TYR A 22 12.19 8.42 -5.30
C TYR A 22 12.75 7.30 -6.18
N ASP A 23 13.00 6.15 -5.58
CA ASP A 23 13.38 4.95 -6.31
C ASP A 23 12.13 4.24 -6.81
N VAL A 24 12.08 3.91 -8.10
CA VAL A 24 11.03 3.04 -8.67
C VAL A 24 11.47 1.59 -8.50
N LEU A 25 10.81 0.88 -7.59
CA LEU A 25 11.13 -0.52 -7.27
C LEU A 25 10.38 -1.53 -8.17
N PHE A 26 9.24 -1.11 -8.69
CA PHE A 26 8.40 -1.89 -9.60
C PHE A 26 7.46 -0.99 -10.40
N GLU A 27 7.22 -1.35 -11.65
CA GLU A 27 6.18 -0.79 -12.49
C GLU A 27 5.66 -1.87 -13.43
N GLY A 28 4.34 -1.99 -13.56
CA GLY A 28 3.71 -3.03 -14.38
C GLY A 28 2.26 -2.72 -14.68
N GLU A 29 1.73 -3.36 -15.72
CA GLU A 29 0.34 -3.25 -16.16
C GLU A 29 -0.37 -4.57 -15.90
N SER A 30 -1.44 -4.55 -15.10
CA SER A 30 -2.33 -5.68 -14.86
C SER A 30 -3.61 -5.56 -15.71
N LEU A 31 -4.51 -6.54 -15.58
CA LEU A 31 -5.85 -6.44 -16.19
C LEU A 31 -6.68 -5.30 -15.58
N TYR A 32 -6.34 -4.85 -14.36
CA TYR A 32 -7.15 -3.93 -13.57
C TYR A 32 -6.50 -2.56 -13.37
N HIS A 33 -5.16 -2.50 -13.26
CA HIS A 33 -4.43 -1.30 -12.86
C HIS A 33 -3.08 -1.20 -13.56
N HIS A 34 -2.63 0.04 -13.77
CA HIS A 34 -1.20 0.31 -13.86
C HIS A 34 -0.62 0.39 -12.43
N VAL A 35 0.20 -0.57 -12.04
CA VAL A 35 0.75 -0.71 -10.69
C VAL A 35 2.17 -0.17 -10.62
N ARG A 36 2.43 0.76 -9.70
CA ARG A 36 3.76 1.30 -9.43
C ARG A 36 4.11 1.19 -7.94
N VAL A 37 5.35 0.77 -7.66
CA VAL A 37 5.95 0.80 -6.33
C VAL A 37 7.13 1.75 -6.32
N THR A 38 7.07 2.74 -5.44
CA THR A 38 8.18 3.67 -5.19
C THR A 38 8.65 3.60 -3.75
N GLU A 39 9.90 3.98 -3.51
CA GLU A 39 10.42 4.17 -2.16
C GLU A 39 11.07 5.54 -2.02
N GLU A 40 10.73 6.22 -0.93
CA GLU A 40 11.23 7.54 -0.61
C GLU A 40 11.27 7.73 0.91
N GLU A 41 12.39 8.23 1.44
CA GLU A 41 12.55 8.53 2.88
C GLU A 41 12.19 7.37 3.82
N GLY A 42 12.43 6.12 3.40
CA GLY A 42 12.10 4.91 4.17
C GLY A 42 10.61 4.53 4.16
N PHE A 43 9.82 5.15 3.29
CA PHE A 43 8.44 4.79 3.02
C PHE A 43 8.31 4.19 1.62
N ARG A 44 7.69 3.02 1.55
CA ARG A 44 7.38 2.38 0.27
C ARG A 44 5.91 2.56 -0.04
N ASN A 45 5.64 3.03 -1.25
CA ASN A 45 4.35 3.49 -1.71
C ASN A 45 3.85 2.63 -2.88
N LEU A 46 2.60 2.21 -2.83
CA LEU A 46 1.87 1.56 -3.91
C LEU A 46 0.92 2.59 -4.52
N ALA A 47 0.99 2.80 -5.83
CA ALA A 47 0.07 3.64 -6.56
C ALA A 47 -0.57 2.86 -7.71
N PHE A 48 -1.84 3.17 -7.99
CA PHE A 48 -2.57 2.68 -9.16
C PHE A 48 -2.84 3.84 -10.10
N ASP A 49 -2.61 3.61 -11.38
CA ASP A 49 -2.71 4.60 -12.45
C ASP A 49 -1.78 5.81 -12.25
N ARG A 50 -1.53 6.55 -13.34
CA ARG A 50 -0.60 7.69 -13.29
C ARG A 50 -1.20 8.94 -12.65
N THR A 51 -2.52 8.94 -12.39
CA THR A 51 -3.28 10.13 -11.97
C THR A 51 -3.93 10.01 -10.59
N ARG A 52 -3.89 8.84 -9.95
CA ARG A 52 -4.54 8.61 -8.66
C ARG A 52 -3.47 8.39 -7.60
N GLY A 53 -3.61 9.11 -6.49
CA GLY A 53 -2.60 9.15 -5.43
C GLY A 53 -2.27 7.78 -4.84
N THR A 54 -1.22 7.75 -4.01
CA THR A 54 -0.77 6.56 -3.30
C THR A 54 -1.93 5.84 -2.59
N GLN A 55 -2.07 4.56 -2.88
CA GLN A 55 -3.10 3.66 -2.34
C GLN A 55 -2.66 2.99 -1.05
N SER A 56 -1.38 2.65 -0.94
CA SER A 56 -0.82 2.02 0.25
C SER A 56 0.58 2.53 0.53
N THR A 57 0.90 2.74 1.80
CA THR A 57 2.22 3.14 2.26
C THR A 57 2.63 2.25 3.42
N VAL A 58 3.86 1.74 3.38
CA VAL A 58 4.49 1.01 4.48
C VAL A 58 5.76 1.74 4.90
N LYS A 59 5.97 1.87 6.21
CA LYS A 59 7.24 2.33 6.76
C LYS A 59 8.19 1.15 6.80
N VAL A 60 9.28 1.19 6.04
CA VAL A 60 10.21 0.06 5.87
C VAL A 60 10.82 -0.37 7.21
N SER A 61 11.11 0.59 8.10
CA SER A 61 11.69 0.32 9.42
C SER A 61 10.69 -0.23 10.44
N ASP A 62 9.38 -0.10 10.18
CA ASP A 62 8.31 -0.57 11.07
C ASP A 62 7.09 -0.96 10.22
N PRO A 63 7.08 -2.16 9.63
CA PRO A 63 6.01 -2.57 8.73
C PRO A 63 4.64 -2.72 9.40
N ILE A 64 4.58 -2.76 10.73
CA ILE A 64 3.31 -2.83 11.48
C ILE A 64 2.67 -1.43 11.57
N PHE A 65 3.45 -0.36 11.50
CA PHE A 65 2.92 1.00 11.51
C PHE A 65 1.94 1.27 10.37
N LEU A 66 0.71 1.63 10.74
CA LEU A 66 -0.33 2.07 9.81
C LEU A 66 -0.14 3.54 9.45
N TYR A 67 0.36 3.83 8.25
CA TYR A 67 0.64 5.19 7.79
C TYR A 67 -0.62 6.07 7.73
N TYR A 68 -1.69 5.56 7.12
CA TYR A 68 -2.92 6.33 6.95
C TYR A 68 -3.84 6.26 8.16
N VAL A 69 -4.35 7.42 8.59
CA VAL A 69 -5.28 7.52 9.73
C VAL A 69 -6.53 6.66 9.54
N TYR A 70 -7.11 6.63 8.33
CA TYR A 70 -8.32 5.85 8.07
C TYR A 70 -8.12 4.35 8.35
N THR A 71 -6.93 3.80 8.08
CA THR A 71 -6.63 2.38 8.33
C THR A 71 -6.62 2.05 9.83
N ARG A 72 -6.31 3.03 10.69
CA ARG A 72 -6.41 2.88 12.14
C ARG A 72 -7.86 2.97 12.59
N LEU A 73 -8.60 3.93 12.05
CA LEU A 73 -10.02 4.13 12.37
C LEU A 73 -10.91 2.98 11.91
N ALA A 74 -10.53 2.27 10.84
CA ALA A 74 -11.25 1.11 10.35
C ALA A 74 -11.40 -0.01 11.40
N PHE A 75 -10.53 -0.05 12.42
CA PHE A 75 -10.61 -1.00 13.52
C PHE A 75 -11.43 -0.51 14.73
N ALA A 76 -12.06 0.67 14.66
CA ALA A 76 -12.88 1.18 15.76
C ALA A 76 -14.04 0.24 16.14
N GLY A 77 -14.56 -0.53 15.17
CA GLY A 77 -15.59 -1.54 15.42
C GLY A 77 -15.16 -2.67 16.37
N LEU A 78 -13.85 -2.91 16.53
CA LEU A 78 -13.32 -3.90 17.46
C LEU A 78 -13.61 -3.55 18.93
N ALA A 79 -13.95 -2.29 19.24
CA ALA A 79 -14.45 -1.91 20.56
C ALA A 79 -15.74 -2.65 20.96
N PHE A 80 -16.46 -3.23 19.98
CA PHE A 80 -17.69 -3.99 20.18
C PHE A 80 -17.52 -5.49 19.88
N CYS A 81 -16.28 -5.96 19.65
CA CYS A 81 -15.95 -7.35 19.35
C CYS A 81 -14.76 -7.79 20.19
N GLU A 82 -15.03 -8.43 21.34
CA GLU A 82 -13.99 -8.78 22.32
C GLU A 82 -12.96 -9.78 21.79
N ASN A 83 -13.35 -10.67 20.87
CA ASN A 83 -12.47 -11.69 20.33
C ASN A 83 -12.80 -12.01 18.86
N PRO A 84 -12.33 -11.20 17.90
CA PRO A 84 -12.57 -11.45 16.48
C PRO A 84 -11.83 -12.72 16.05
N GLN A 85 -12.60 -13.77 15.68
CA GLN A 85 -12.05 -15.06 15.26
C GLN A 85 -11.98 -15.20 13.74
N ASP A 86 -13.01 -14.77 13.02
CA ASP A 86 -13.08 -14.84 11.57
C ASP A 86 -13.15 -13.44 10.99
N VAL A 87 -12.19 -13.08 10.14
CA VAL A 87 -12.10 -11.72 9.58
C VAL A 87 -11.93 -11.78 8.08
N LEU A 88 -12.71 -10.97 7.37
CA LEU A 88 -12.63 -10.80 5.93
C LEU A 88 -12.13 -9.40 5.58
N PHE A 89 -11.06 -9.34 4.80
CA PHE A 89 -10.65 -8.13 4.09
C PHE A 89 -11.05 -8.24 2.62
N VAL A 90 -11.83 -7.28 2.12
CA VAL A 90 -12.12 -7.16 0.69
C VAL A 90 -11.21 -6.09 0.11
N GLY A 91 -10.27 -6.52 -0.73
CA GLY A 91 -9.10 -5.77 -1.16
C GLY A 91 -7.88 -6.03 -0.28
N LEU A 92 -6.69 -6.04 -0.89
CA LEU A 92 -5.40 -6.23 -0.22
C LEU A 92 -4.56 -4.94 -0.23
N GLY A 93 -4.42 -4.30 -1.40
CA GLY A 93 -3.46 -3.21 -1.60
C GLY A 93 -2.04 -3.64 -1.20
N GLY A 94 -1.35 -2.86 -0.35
CA GLY A 94 -0.05 -3.24 0.21
C GLY A 94 -0.11 -4.18 1.42
N GLY A 95 -1.28 -4.68 1.81
CA GLY A 95 -1.43 -5.65 2.90
C GLY A 95 -1.23 -5.11 4.32
N SER A 96 -1.18 -3.78 4.50
CA SER A 96 -0.92 -3.17 5.82
C SER A 96 -1.99 -3.48 6.87
N MET A 97 -3.28 -3.44 6.50
CA MET A 97 -4.37 -3.73 7.45
C MET A 97 -4.41 -5.20 7.88
N PRO A 98 -4.40 -6.20 6.96
CA PRO A 98 -4.32 -7.60 7.36
C PRO A 98 -3.06 -7.93 8.18
N ARG A 99 -1.90 -7.37 7.82
CA ARG A 99 -0.65 -7.56 8.57
C ARG A 99 -0.74 -6.98 9.98
N PHE A 100 -1.26 -5.76 10.12
CA PHE A 100 -1.51 -5.14 11.43
C PHE A 100 -2.47 -5.99 12.26
N PHE A 101 -3.55 -6.48 11.66
CA PHE A 101 -4.55 -7.29 12.33
C PHE A 101 -3.97 -8.61 12.83
N ARG A 102 -3.24 -9.35 11.97
CA ARG A 102 -2.53 -10.58 12.34
C ARG A 102 -1.59 -10.38 13.52
N HIS A 103 -0.85 -9.25 13.57
CA HIS A 103 0.06 -8.97 14.67
C HIS A 103 -0.65 -8.87 16.04
N HIS A 104 -1.85 -8.28 16.06
CA HIS A 104 -2.61 -8.06 17.31
C HIS A 104 -3.57 -9.21 17.65
N TYR A 105 -4.00 -9.98 16.66
CA TYR A 105 -4.91 -11.12 16.79
C TYR A 105 -4.30 -12.38 16.14
N PRO A 106 -3.25 -12.96 16.75
CA PRO A 106 -2.47 -14.05 16.15
C PRO A 106 -3.27 -15.34 15.92
N GLU A 107 -4.39 -15.52 16.62
CA GLU A 107 -5.26 -16.69 16.49
C GLU A 107 -6.41 -16.51 15.50
N ALA A 108 -6.66 -15.31 14.99
CA ALA A 108 -7.77 -15.08 14.07
C ALA A 108 -7.54 -15.77 12.71
N ASP A 109 -8.59 -16.32 12.11
CA ASP A 109 -8.64 -16.72 10.71
C ASP A 109 -8.93 -15.49 9.84
N ILE A 110 -7.97 -15.15 8.99
CA ILE A 110 -8.02 -13.97 8.11
C ILE A 110 -8.15 -14.45 6.68
N ASP A 111 -9.28 -14.12 6.05
CA ASP A 111 -9.47 -14.28 4.62
C ASP A 111 -9.34 -12.91 3.95
N ILE A 112 -8.61 -12.85 2.83
CA ILE A 112 -8.41 -11.64 2.05
C ILE A 112 -8.84 -11.95 0.62
N VAL A 113 -9.66 -11.09 0.03
CA VAL A 113 -10.12 -11.25 -1.36
C VAL A 113 -9.61 -10.09 -2.18
N GLU A 114 -8.67 -10.35 -3.08
CA GLU A 114 -8.08 -9.36 -3.97
C GLU A 114 -8.41 -9.73 -5.41
N ILE A 115 -8.88 -8.77 -6.21
CA ILE A 115 -9.28 -9.07 -7.59
C ILE A 115 -8.08 -9.16 -8.52
N ASP A 116 -7.01 -8.42 -8.20
CA ASP A 116 -5.84 -8.28 -9.04
C ASP A 116 -4.68 -9.16 -8.54
N PRO A 117 -4.33 -10.27 -9.24
CA PRO A 117 -3.22 -11.14 -8.82
C PRO A 117 -1.88 -10.40 -8.74
N MET A 118 -1.65 -9.37 -9.58
CA MET A 118 -0.42 -8.60 -9.55
C MET A 118 -0.28 -7.84 -8.23
N VAL A 119 -1.38 -7.34 -7.67
CA VAL A 119 -1.38 -6.64 -6.38
C VAL A 119 -0.96 -7.60 -5.26
N VAL A 120 -1.39 -8.86 -5.31
CA VAL A 120 -0.97 -9.90 -4.36
C VAL A 120 0.54 -10.15 -4.43
N GLU A 121 1.08 -10.30 -5.64
CA GLU A 121 2.51 -10.49 -5.85
C GLU A 121 3.33 -9.28 -5.37
N VAL A 122 2.86 -8.07 -5.69
CA VAL A 122 3.49 -6.82 -5.27
C VAL A 122 3.48 -6.68 -3.74
N ALA A 123 2.36 -6.97 -3.08
CA ALA A 123 2.26 -6.92 -1.63
C ALA A 123 3.27 -7.88 -0.97
N ARG A 124 3.35 -9.12 -1.48
CA ARG A 124 4.29 -10.15 -0.98
C ARG A 124 5.75 -9.74 -1.18
N LYS A 125 6.09 -9.23 -2.37
CA LYS A 125 7.48 -8.93 -2.74
C LYS A 125 7.98 -7.63 -2.12
N TYR A 126 7.12 -6.63 -2.01
CA TYR A 126 7.52 -5.26 -1.68
C TYR A 126 6.89 -4.74 -0.38
N PHE A 127 5.82 -5.30 0.15
CA PHE A 127 5.15 -4.69 1.32
C PHE A 127 5.18 -5.56 2.57
N PHE A 128 6.13 -6.49 2.69
CA PHE A 128 6.27 -7.36 3.88
C PHE A 128 5.00 -8.14 4.21
N PHE A 129 4.15 -8.39 3.19
CA PHE A 129 3.00 -9.25 3.34
C PHE A 129 3.43 -10.71 3.21
N SER A 130 2.82 -11.62 3.98
CA SER A 130 3.27 -13.01 4.05
C SER A 130 3.13 -13.72 2.71
N LYS A 131 4.07 -14.62 2.42
CA LYS A 131 3.95 -15.48 1.24
C LYS A 131 2.89 -16.55 1.47
N GLU A 132 2.49 -17.15 0.37
CA GLU A 132 1.53 -18.25 0.39
C GLU A 132 2.06 -19.43 1.20
N GLY A 133 1.23 -19.94 2.12
CA GLY A 133 1.58 -21.06 2.98
C GLY A 133 2.47 -20.74 4.19
N GLU A 134 2.98 -19.50 4.33
CA GLU A 134 3.76 -19.11 5.53
C GLU A 134 2.87 -18.98 6.77
N ASP A 135 1.62 -18.54 6.59
CA ASP A 135 0.61 -18.42 7.65
C ASP A 135 -0.66 -19.18 7.22
N PRO A 136 -0.96 -20.35 7.81
CA PRO A 136 -2.13 -21.15 7.43
C PRO A 136 -3.46 -20.48 7.81
N ARG A 137 -3.44 -19.51 8.72
CA ARG A 137 -4.61 -18.74 9.15
C ARG A 137 -4.78 -17.45 8.36
N MET A 138 -3.88 -17.11 7.43
CA MET A 138 -4.01 -15.92 6.57
C MET A 138 -4.03 -16.34 5.09
N ARG A 139 -5.24 -16.32 4.51
CA ARG A 139 -5.49 -16.85 3.17
C ARG A 139 -5.85 -15.71 2.21
N VAL A 140 -5.27 -15.74 1.02
CA VAL A 140 -5.60 -14.78 -0.05
C VAL A 140 -6.32 -15.51 -1.17
N PHE A 141 -7.48 -15.01 -1.55
CA PHE A 141 -8.27 -15.46 -2.67
C PHE A 141 -8.19 -14.43 -3.79
N VAL A 142 -7.66 -14.83 -4.95
CA VAL A 142 -7.70 -13.98 -6.15
C VAL A 142 -9.10 -14.07 -6.76
N ASN A 143 -9.98 -13.11 -6.45
CA ASN A 143 -11.38 -13.12 -6.87
C ASN A 143 -12.04 -11.73 -6.76
N ASP A 144 -13.17 -11.55 -7.43
CA ASP A 144 -14.07 -10.42 -7.17
C ASP A 144 -14.71 -10.60 -5.78
N GLY A 145 -14.56 -9.59 -4.92
CA GLY A 145 -15.07 -9.63 -3.54
C GLY A 145 -16.58 -9.86 -3.42
N ARG A 146 -17.36 -9.31 -4.36
CA ARG A 146 -18.82 -9.48 -4.38
C ARG A 146 -19.19 -10.89 -4.84
N VAL A 147 -18.48 -11.47 -5.80
CA VAL A 147 -18.65 -12.86 -6.23
C VAL A 147 -18.28 -13.82 -5.09
N PHE A 148 -17.17 -13.55 -4.39
CA PHE A 148 -16.74 -14.33 -3.23
C PHE A 148 -17.82 -14.35 -2.14
N LEU A 149 -18.32 -13.18 -1.73
CA LEU A 149 -19.35 -13.05 -0.70
C LEU A 149 -20.66 -13.76 -1.04
N ARG A 150 -21.03 -13.83 -2.32
CA ARG A 150 -22.24 -14.57 -2.74
C ARG A 150 -22.08 -16.09 -2.74
N LYS A 151 -20.84 -16.59 -2.76
CA LYS A 151 -20.53 -18.02 -2.89
C LYS A 151 -20.08 -18.66 -1.57
N THR A 152 -19.63 -17.86 -0.62
CA THR A 152 -19.17 -18.37 0.68
C THR A 152 -20.33 -18.59 1.63
N ASP A 153 -20.30 -19.71 2.35
CA ASP A 153 -21.19 -19.98 3.49
C ASP A 153 -20.56 -19.53 4.83
N LYS A 154 -19.30 -19.10 4.79
CA LYS A 154 -18.56 -18.63 5.98
C LYS A 154 -19.10 -17.28 6.45
N LYS A 155 -19.24 -17.14 7.76
CA LYS A 155 -19.58 -15.89 8.43
C LYS A 155 -18.32 -15.23 8.98
N TYR A 156 -18.32 -13.91 8.96
CA TYR A 156 -17.26 -13.03 9.45
C TYR A 156 -17.90 -11.98 10.36
#